data_AF-A0A7Y6AQ17-F1
#
_entry.id   AF-A0A7Y6AQ17-F1
#
_cell.length_a   1.000
_cell.length_b   1.000
_cell.length_c   1.000
_cell.angle_alpha   90.00
_cell.angle_beta   90.00
_cell.angle_gamma   90.00
#
_symmetry.space_group_name_H-M   'P 1'
#
loop_
_entity.id
_entity.type
_entity.pdbx_description
1 polymer ?
#
loop_
_entity_poly.entity_id
_entity_poly.type
_entity_poly.pdbx_seq_one_letter_code
_entity_poly.pdbx_strand_id
1 'polypeptide(L)'
;MVRRHVVNEVGHFTEDRPGSARDVTVRTLQGCRAIMHMATHLKQRDGALDLLKWLALLSMLLDHLRYVGYSADWLYVPGRLAFPWFCLAMAANLARVTAVTTGGQWRYLGWLMLFSAVSEIPYRMYIPNPDTLNVLPTLALGLLVIRGWQDRTLQARPLMAVALVLAALFPERLMFGFFGVLLPLAMLLVLRRPWYFALLPGLVCLASNQWQVLYYSVRLGNHVAMAAVATCLIAPWLGLFLLRHAGDVKPPPMRRWAYALYPAHFLALLALRQVLA
;
A
#
# COMPACT_ATOMS: atom_id res chain seq x y z
N MET A 1 -66.12 -47.47 46.58
CA MET A 1 -65.87 -48.93 46.68
C MET A 1 -64.99 -49.34 45.50
N VAL A 2 -63.68 -49.48 45.76
CA VAL A 2 -62.70 -50.45 45.19
C VAL A 2 -62.65 -50.77 43.67
N ARG A 3 -61.49 -50.44 43.05
CA ARG A 3 -60.70 -51.08 41.94
C ARG A 3 -61.36 -51.21 40.54
N ARG A 4 -60.65 -51.09 39.41
CA ARG A 4 -59.35 -51.70 39.01
C ARG A 4 -58.80 -51.05 37.71
N HIS A 5 -57.46 -50.99 37.59
CA HIS A 5 -56.67 -50.66 36.38
C HIS A 5 -56.95 -51.55 35.16
N VAL A 6 -56.75 -51.01 33.95
CA VAL A 6 -55.88 -51.59 32.88
C VAL A 6 -55.33 -50.45 31.98
N VAL A 7 -54.08 -50.62 31.58
CA VAL A 7 -53.14 -49.78 30.80
C VAL A 7 -53.27 -50.04 29.29
N ASN A 8 -53.02 -49.02 28.44
CA ASN A 8 -52.12 -49.14 27.27
C ASN A 8 -51.92 -47.78 26.56
N GLU A 9 -50.71 -47.23 26.68
CA GLU A 9 -50.10 -46.33 25.70
C GLU A 9 -49.08 -47.13 24.88
N VAL A 10 -49.07 -46.95 23.56
CA VAL A 10 -47.94 -47.34 22.70
C VAL A 10 -47.66 -46.18 21.75
N GLY A 11 -46.63 -45.41 22.06
CA GLY A 11 -45.99 -44.42 21.20
C GLY A 11 -44.61 -44.92 20.75
N HIS A 12 -44.36 -44.80 19.45
CA HIS A 12 -43.17 -45.24 18.71
C HIS A 12 -41.85 -44.69 19.31
N PHE A 13 -40.88 -45.56 19.57
CA PHE A 13 -39.49 -45.19 19.90
C PHE A 13 -38.59 -45.60 18.73
N THR A 14 -37.90 -44.66 18.10
CA THR A 14 -36.86 -44.91 17.08
C THR A 14 -35.48 -44.90 17.75
N GLU A 15 -34.71 -45.96 17.51
CA GLU A 15 -33.35 -46.21 17.98
C GLU A 15 -32.32 -45.23 17.39
N ASP A 16 -31.67 -44.42 18.24
CA ASP A 16 -30.46 -43.67 17.89
C ASP A 16 -29.21 -44.51 18.19
N ARG A 17 -28.42 -44.82 17.16
CA ARG A 17 -27.12 -45.48 17.29
C ARG A 17 -26.05 -44.49 17.82
N PRO A 18 -25.17 -44.89 18.74
CA PRO A 18 -24.11 -44.02 19.24
C PRO A 18 -22.99 -43.86 18.20
N GLY A 19 -22.76 -42.62 17.76
CA GLY A 19 -21.63 -42.25 16.89
C GLY A 19 -20.28 -42.53 17.57
N SER A 20 -19.42 -43.27 16.88
CA SER A 20 -18.11 -43.72 17.33
C SER A 20 -17.17 -42.55 17.67
N ALA A 21 -16.65 -42.52 18.91
CA ALA A 21 -15.71 -41.51 19.41
C ALA A 21 -14.44 -41.34 18.55
N ARG A 22 -14.09 -42.34 17.72
CA ARG A 22 -12.96 -42.28 16.78
C ARG A 22 -13.17 -41.24 15.66
N ASP A 23 -14.39 -41.08 15.16
CA ASP A 23 -14.70 -40.12 14.09
C ASP A 23 -14.60 -38.67 14.57
N VAL A 24 -14.92 -38.43 15.84
CA VAL A 24 -14.81 -37.10 16.44
C VAL A 24 -13.33 -36.68 16.50
N THR A 25 -12.45 -37.55 17.01
CA THR A 25 -11.00 -37.27 17.11
C THR A 25 -10.33 -37.03 15.75
N VAL A 26 -10.72 -37.76 14.70
CA VAL A 26 -10.14 -37.58 13.35
C VAL A 26 -10.57 -36.24 12.75
N ARG A 27 -11.84 -35.83 12.94
CA ARG A 27 -12.32 -34.50 12.50
C ARG A 27 -11.66 -33.37 13.27
N THR A 28 -11.41 -33.52 14.57
CA THR A 28 -10.70 -32.49 15.36
C THR A 28 -9.24 -32.36 14.93
N LEU A 29 -8.56 -33.47 14.61
CA LEU A 29 -7.19 -33.47 14.11
C LEU A 29 -7.09 -32.89 12.69
N GLN A 30 -8.03 -33.20 11.79
CA GLN A 30 -8.12 -32.58 10.46
C GLN A 30 -8.46 -31.09 10.56
N GLY A 31 -9.36 -30.70 11.47
CA GLY A 31 -9.66 -29.30 11.77
C GLY A 31 -8.44 -28.56 12.30
N CYS A 32 -7.70 -29.14 13.24
CA CYS A 32 -6.44 -28.57 13.74
C CYS A 32 -5.36 -28.48 12.66
N ARG A 33 -5.24 -29.47 11.76
CA ARG A 33 -4.31 -29.42 10.62
C ARG A 33 -4.71 -28.38 9.59
N ALA A 34 -6.00 -28.23 9.29
CA ALA A 34 -6.52 -27.21 8.40
C ALA A 34 -6.37 -25.79 8.99
N ILE A 35 -6.61 -25.65 10.30
CA ILE A 35 -6.37 -24.41 11.05
C ILE A 35 -4.88 -24.10 11.13
N MET A 36 -4.00 -25.10 11.34
CA MET A 36 -2.55 -24.91 11.26
C MET A 36 -2.10 -24.53 9.85
N HIS A 37 -2.59 -25.20 8.80
CA HIS A 37 -2.27 -24.87 7.40
C HIS A 37 -2.78 -23.46 7.01
N MET A 38 -3.97 -23.04 7.47
CA MET A 38 -4.47 -21.67 7.31
C MET A 38 -3.65 -20.66 8.14
N ALA A 39 -3.29 -20.98 9.38
CA ALA A 39 -2.49 -20.13 10.24
C ALA A 39 -1.04 -19.97 9.73
N THR A 40 -0.48 -21.00 9.09
CA THR A 40 0.82 -20.92 8.41
C THR A 40 0.78 -20.03 7.18
N HIS A 41 -0.37 -19.95 6.49
CA HIS A 41 -0.53 -19.10 5.30
C HIS A 41 -0.71 -17.61 5.66
N LEU A 42 -1.16 -17.29 6.88
CA LEU A 42 -1.32 -15.91 7.38
C LEU A 42 -0.01 -15.26 7.83
N LYS A 43 1.04 -16.05 8.08
CA LYS A 43 2.37 -15.57 8.53
C LYS A 43 3.45 -15.73 7.45
N GLN A 44 3.07 -15.98 6.21
CA GLN A 44 4.03 -16.15 5.13
C GLN A 44 4.47 -14.79 4.61
N ARG A 45 5.79 -14.53 4.71
CA ARG A 45 6.43 -13.33 4.19
C ARG A 45 6.08 -13.16 2.71
N ASP A 46 5.54 -12.00 2.37
CA ASP A 46 5.22 -11.64 1.00
C ASP A 46 6.47 -11.05 0.32
N GLY A 47 7.25 -11.93 -0.32
CA GLY A 47 8.48 -11.56 -1.01
C GLY A 47 8.26 -10.61 -2.18
N ALA A 48 7.11 -10.73 -2.86
CA ALA A 48 6.73 -9.84 -3.96
C ALA A 48 6.51 -8.40 -3.47
N LEU A 49 5.89 -8.23 -2.30
CA LEU A 49 5.73 -6.91 -1.68
C LEU A 49 7.07 -6.28 -1.30
N ASP A 50 7.99 -7.05 -0.70
CA ASP A 50 9.30 -6.52 -0.35
C ASP A 50 10.12 -6.19 -1.60
N LEU A 51 10.00 -6.97 -2.68
CA LEU A 51 10.59 -6.66 -3.99
C LEU A 51 10.04 -5.35 -4.55
N LEU A 52 8.71 -5.17 -4.51
CA LEU A 52 8.05 -3.95 -4.97
C LEU A 52 8.59 -2.71 -4.24
N LYS A 53 8.75 -2.78 -2.91
CA LYS A 53 9.31 -1.67 -2.13
C LYS A 53 10.77 -1.37 -2.50
N TRP A 54 11.58 -2.40 -2.72
CA TRP A 54 12.98 -2.23 -3.15
C TRP A 54 13.07 -1.58 -4.53
N LEU A 55 12.27 -2.03 -5.47
CA LEU A 55 12.19 -1.42 -6.80
C LEU A 55 11.67 0.02 -6.72
N ALA A 56 10.71 0.30 -5.86
CA ALA A 56 10.23 1.67 -5.61
C ALA A 56 11.32 2.57 -5.03
N LEU A 57 12.12 2.07 -4.08
CA LEU A 57 13.29 2.79 -3.55
C LEU A 57 14.33 3.03 -4.64
N LEU A 58 14.65 2.03 -5.45
CA LEU A 58 15.61 2.18 -6.54
C LEU A 58 15.14 3.24 -7.55
N SER A 59 13.89 3.16 -8.00
CA SER A 59 13.27 4.18 -8.86
C SER A 59 13.32 5.58 -8.23
N MET A 60 13.07 5.69 -6.93
CA MET A 60 13.16 6.96 -6.19
C MET A 60 14.59 7.51 -6.20
N LEU A 61 15.59 6.67 -5.91
CA LEU A 61 17.00 7.06 -5.93
C LEU A 61 17.44 7.53 -7.32
N LEU A 62 17.03 6.81 -8.37
CA LEU A 62 17.28 7.20 -9.76
C LEU A 62 16.67 8.57 -10.08
N ASP A 63 15.42 8.83 -9.67
CA ASP A 63 14.76 10.13 -9.87
C ASP A 63 15.55 11.29 -9.24
N HIS A 64 16.16 11.06 -8.07
CA HIS A 64 16.91 12.09 -7.37
C HIS A 64 18.31 12.28 -7.93
N LEU A 65 18.94 11.22 -8.46
CA LEU A 65 20.30 11.26 -8.99
C LEU A 65 20.48 12.33 -10.10
N ARG A 66 19.40 12.71 -10.81
CA ARG A 66 19.40 13.84 -11.76
C ARG A 66 19.86 15.17 -11.16
N TYR A 67 19.71 15.35 -9.85
CA TYR A 67 20.13 16.58 -9.16
C TYR A 67 21.59 16.55 -8.73
N VAL A 68 22.29 15.42 -8.79
CA VAL A 68 23.66 15.28 -8.28
C VAL A 68 24.73 15.97 -9.15
N GLY A 69 24.42 16.31 -10.41
CA GLY A 69 25.35 17.08 -11.26
C GLY A 69 25.40 16.64 -12.72
N TYR A 70 24.84 15.47 -13.06
CA TYR A 70 24.66 15.05 -14.45
C TYR A 70 23.24 15.37 -14.91
N SER A 71 23.11 16.09 -16.05
CA SER A 71 21.84 16.31 -16.76
C SER A 71 21.37 15.01 -17.41
N ALA A 72 20.89 14.10 -16.56
CA ALA A 72 20.36 12.80 -16.94
C ALA A 72 18.84 12.82 -16.88
N ASP A 73 18.21 13.65 -17.73
CA ASP A 73 16.74 13.83 -17.77
C ASP A 73 15.99 12.51 -18.00
N TRP A 74 16.64 11.52 -18.62
CA TRP A 74 16.09 10.18 -18.80
C TRP A 74 15.80 9.46 -17.47
N LEU A 75 16.48 9.80 -16.37
CA LEU A 75 16.23 9.26 -15.03
C LEU A 75 14.87 9.70 -14.45
N TYR A 76 14.29 10.76 -14.99
CA TYR A 76 12.94 11.21 -14.63
C TYR A 76 11.88 10.14 -14.91
N VAL A 77 12.05 9.39 -16.01
CA VAL A 77 11.10 8.38 -16.47
C VAL A 77 10.98 7.22 -15.47
N PRO A 78 12.06 6.48 -15.11
CA PRO A 78 11.96 5.42 -14.10
C PRO A 78 11.58 5.96 -12.73
N GLY A 79 11.86 7.23 -12.43
CA GLY A 79 11.43 7.91 -11.21
C GLY A 79 9.92 7.94 -11.01
N ARG A 80 9.14 8.01 -12.08
CA ARG A 80 7.66 8.01 -12.02
C ARG A 80 7.06 6.71 -11.49
N LEU A 81 7.83 5.62 -11.45
CA LEU A 81 7.42 4.33 -10.89
C LEU A 81 7.38 4.34 -9.35
N ALA A 82 8.20 5.17 -8.70
CA ALA A 82 8.45 5.09 -7.26
C ALA A 82 7.17 5.33 -6.44
N PHE A 83 6.53 6.47 -6.66
CA PHE A 83 5.33 6.87 -5.90
C PHE A 83 4.15 5.89 -6.04
N PRO A 84 3.68 5.51 -7.25
CA PRO A 84 2.60 4.53 -7.38
C PRO A 84 2.94 3.17 -6.77
N TRP A 85 4.20 2.72 -6.82
CA TRP A 85 4.61 1.47 -6.18
C TRP A 85 4.64 1.57 -4.66
N PHE A 86 5.03 2.70 -4.06
CA PHE A 86 4.86 2.94 -2.62
C PHE A 86 3.39 2.98 -2.21
N CYS A 87 2.53 3.66 -2.99
CA CYS A 87 1.08 3.67 -2.78
C CYS A 87 0.49 2.26 -2.84
N LEU A 88 0.91 1.45 -3.81
CA LEU A 88 0.48 0.06 -3.97
C LEU A 88 0.98 -0.82 -2.81
N ALA A 89 2.24 -0.68 -2.39
CA ALA A 89 2.78 -1.40 -1.25
C ALA A 89 2.03 -1.07 0.05
N MET A 90 1.67 0.20 0.25
CA MET A 90 0.82 0.63 1.36
C MET A 90 -0.58 0.00 1.27
N ALA A 91 -1.25 0.08 0.12
CA ALA A 91 -2.57 -0.50 -0.10
C ALA A 91 -2.58 -2.03 0.15
N ALA A 92 -1.60 -2.74 -0.38
CA ALA A 92 -1.45 -4.18 -0.18
C ALA A 92 -1.18 -4.54 1.29
N ASN A 93 -0.35 -3.75 1.99
CA ASN A 93 -0.10 -3.96 3.41
C ASN A 93 -1.36 -3.76 4.26
N LEU A 94 -2.14 -2.73 3.95
CA LEU A 94 -3.40 -2.46 4.64
C LEU A 94 -4.44 -3.55 4.36
N ALA A 95 -4.58 -3.99 3.10
CA ALA A 95 -5.51 -5.06 2.72
C ALA A 95 -5.28 -6.39 3.44
N ARG A 96 -4.04 -6.67 3.91
CA ARG A 96 -3.72 -7.85 4.71
C ARG A 96 -4.01 -7.68 6.21
N VAL A 97 -3.78 -6.47 6.75
CA VAL A 97 -3.84 -6.21 8.19
C VAL A 97 -5.28 -5.94 8.68
N THR A 98 -6.23 -5.68 7.78
CA THR A 98 -7.66 -5.42 8.11
C THR A 98 -8.32 -6.52 8.96
N ALA A 99 -7.72 -7.69 9.12
CA ALA A 99 -8.32 -8.80 9.85
C ALA A 99 -8.11 -8.83 11.39
N VAL A 100 -7.13 -8.13 12.01
CA VAL A 100 -6.76 -8.49 13.42
C VAL A 100 -6.53 -7.36 14.45
N THR A 101 -6.08 -6.13 14.16
CA THR A 101 -5.84 -5.15 15.26
C THR A 101 -5.96 -3.67 14.86
N THR A 102 -6.90 -2.93 15.46
CA THR A 102 -7.05 -1.47 15.33
C THR A 102 -5.91 -0.67 15.98
N GLY A 103 -5.22 -1.21 17.00
CA GLY A 103 -4.13 -0.50 17.70
C GLY A 103 -2.86 -0.21 16.88
N GLY A 104 -2.59 -1.00 15.82
CA GLY A 104 -1.38 -0.83 15.01
C GLY A 104 -1.39 0.38 14.07
N GLN A 105 -2.55 1.01 13.85
CA GLN A 105 -2.75 2.04 12.83
C GLN A 105 -2.15 3.39 13.22
N TRP A 106 -2.37 3.82 14.46
CA TRP A 106 -1.85 5.07 15.00
C TRP A 106 -0.33 5.04 15.08
N ARG A 107 0.23 3.87 15.34
CA ARG A 107 1.67 3.65 15.28
C ARG A 107 2.21 3.84 13.86
N TYR A 108 1.53 3.32 12.83
CA TYR A 108 1.98 3.52 11.45
C TYR A 108 1.92 4.99 11.03
N LEU A 109 0.81 5.67 11.33
CA LEU A 109 0.67 7.10 11.09
C LEU A 109 1.73 7.91 11.86
N GLY A 110 1.94 7.61 13.15
CA GLY A 110 2.96 8.27 13.98
C GLY A 110 4.37 8.11 13.42
N TRP A 111 4.73 6.92 12.93
CA TRP A 111 6.02 6.72 12.25
C TRP A 111 6.11 7.53 10.95
N LEU A 112 5.07 7.56 10.12
CA LEU A 112 5.06 8.40 8.91
C LEU A 112 5.26 9.88 9.23
N MET A 113 4.56 10.39 10.25
CA MET A 113 4.67 11.80 10.67
C MET A 113 6.04 12.12 11.29
N LEU A 114 6.59 11.22 12.13
CA LEU A 114 7.91 11.39 12.71
C LEU A 114 8.99 11.44 11.61
N PHE A 115 9.00 10.46 10.71
CA PHE A 115 9.97 10.43 9.62
C PHE A 115 9.76 11.55 8.62
N SER A 116 8.51 11.99 8.40
CA SER A 116 8.20 13.20 7.64
C SER A 116 8.91 14.42 8.21
N ALA A 117 8.79 14.65 9.52
CA ALA A 117 9.42 15.79 10.18
C ALA A 117 10.95 15.70 10.11
N VAL A 118 11.52 14.53 10.41
CA VAL A 118 12.97 14.30 10.38
C VAL A 118 13.54 14.45 8.97
N SER A 119 12.83 13.99 7.95
CA SER A 119 13.29 14.07 6.55
C SER A 119 13.07 15.42 5.88
N GLU A 120 12.29 16.32 6.47
CA GLU A 120 12.02 17.62 5.88
C GLU A 120 13.30 18.46 5.76
N ILE A 121 14.18 18.39 6.76
CA ILE A 121 15.47 19.10 6.77
C ILE A 121 16.37 18.63 5.60
N PRO A 122 16.72 17.33 5.47
CA PRO A 122 17.58 16.89 4.38
C PRO A 122 16.92 17.03 3.01
N TYR A 123 15.59 16.89 2.92
CA TYR A 123 14.84 17.17 1.69
C TYR A 123 15.03 18.62 1.21
N ARG A 124 14.86 19.60 2.10
CA ARG A 124 15.05 21.02 1.77
C ARG A 124 16.49 21.41 1.47
N MET A 125 17.46 20.71 2.07
CA MET A 125 18.88 20.91 1.75
C MET A 125 19.25 20.38 0.36
N TYR A 126 18.62 19.29 -0.08
CA TYR A 126 18.97 18.62 -1.32
C TYR A 126 18.24 19.20 -2.54
N ILE A 127 16.93 19.43 -2.43
CA ILE A 127 16.10 19.95 -3.52
C ILE A 127 16.23 21.47 -3.59
N PRO A 128 16.62 22.05 -4.75
CA PRO A 128 16.64 23.49 -4.94
C PRO A 128 15.21 24.07 -4.93
N ASN A 129 14.97 25.12 -4.14
CA ASN A 129 13.68 25.85 -4.06
C ASN A 129 12.43 24.95 -3.97
N PRO A 130 12.29 24.17 -2.89
CA PRO A 130 11.15 23.26 -2.75
C PRO A 130 9.86 24.01 -2.40
N ASP A 131 8.90 24.00 -3.32
CA ASP A 131 7.56 24.58 -3.12
C ASP A 131 6.62 23.67 -2.31
N THR A 132 6.95 22.38 -2.24
CA THR A 132 6.16 21.33 -1.55
C THR A 132 6.87 20.85 -0.29
N LEU A 133 6.12 20.22 0.61
CA LEU A 133 6.66 19.35 1.65
C LEU A 133 7.20 18.06 1.01
N ASN A 134 7.96 17.27 1.77
CA ASN A 134 8.37 15.94 1.30
C ASN A 134 7.16 15.01 1.01
N VAL A 135 7.39 13.78 0.53
CA VAL A 135 6.30 12.86 0.10
C VAL A 135 5.47 12.28 1.25
N LEU A 136 6.02 12.22 2.46
CA LEU A 136 5.44 11.47 3.57
C LEU A 136 4.10 12.04 4.08
N PRO A 137 3.88 13.38 4.15
CA PRO A 137 2.57 13.97 4.40
C PRO A 137 1.50 13.50 3.42
N THR A 138 1.80 13.46 2.11
CA THR A 138 0.86 12.96 1.09
C THR A 138 0.50 11.49 1.35
N LEU A 139 1.48 10.65 1.70
CA LEU A 139 1.24 9.25 2.06
C LEU A 139 0.48 9.10 3.38
N ALA A 140 0.72 9.96 4.37
CA ALA A 140 0.00 9.97 5.64
C ALA A 140 -1.48 10.33 5.45
N LEU A 141 -1.78 11.34 4.61
CA LEU A 141 -3.15 11.66 4.21
C LEU A 141 -3.78 10.49 3.43
N GLY A 142 -3.05 9.90 2.48
CA GLY A 142 -3.53 8.75 1.72
C GLY A 142 -3.82 7.51 2.59
N LEU A 143 -3.03 7.31 3.65
CA LEU A 143 -3.29 6.29 4.68
C LEU A 143 -4.61 6.56 5.40
N LEU A 144 -4.87 7.80 5.82
CA LEU A 144 -6.15 8.17 6.46
C LEU A 144 -7.34 7.96 5.52
N VAL A 145 -7.20 8.28 4.24
CA VAL A 145 -8.24 8.06 3.22
C VAL A 145 -8.54 6.59 3.03
N ILE A 146 -7.52 5.73 2.84
CA ILE A 146 -7.74 4.27 2.77
C ILE A 146 -8.44 3.77 4.03
N ARG A 147 -8.02 4.23 5.20
CA ARG A 147 -8.55 3.75 6.47
C ARG A 147 -9.99 4.15 6.70
N GLY A 148 -10.37 5.41 6.46
CA GLY A 148 -11.77 5.81 6.53
C GLY A 148 -12.66 5.15 5.46
N TRP A 149 -12.07 4.66 4.37
CA TRP A 149 -12.78 3.83 3.40
C TRP A 149 -13.01 2.40 3.89
N GLN A 150 -12.00 1.77 4.50
CA GLN A 150 -12.07 0.39 5.00
C GLN A 150 -12.85 0.26 6.30
N ASP A 151 -12.62 1.17 7.25
CA ASP A 151 -13.24 1.19 8.56
C ASP A 151 -14.43 2.16 8.56
N ARG A 152 -15.63 1.63 8.81
CA ARG A 152 -16.86 2.42 8.86
C ARG A 152 -17.17 3.01 10.24
N THR A 153 -16.23 2.94 11.19
CA THR A 153 -16.38 3.57 12.49
C THR A 153 -16.56 5.09 12.38
N LEU A 154 -17.28 5.65 13.37
CA LEU A 154 -17.51 7.10 13.48
C LEU A 154 -16.22 7.91 13.68
N GLN A 155 -15.11 7.27 14.08
CA GLN A 155 -13.81 7.94 14.24
C GLN A 155 -13.00 7.97 12.93
N ALA A 156 -13.10 6.93 12.08
CA ALA A 156 -12.31 6.84 10.86
C ALA A 156 -12.84 7.74 9.72
N ARG A 157 -14.16 7.91 9.62
CA ARG A 157 -14.79 8.78 8.62
C ARG A 157 -14.43 10.26 8.73
N PRO A 158 -14.50 10.93 9.89
CA PRO A 158 -14.11 12.32 9.99
C PRO A 158 -12.62 12.51 9.66
N LEU A 159 -11.75 11.56 10.02
CA LEU A 159 -10.33 11.62 9.67
C LEU A 159 -10.09 11.56 8.15
N MET A 160 -10.82 10.71 7.43
CA MET A 160 -10.80 10.70 5.96
C MET A 160 -11.31 12.03 5.40
N ALA A 161 -12.42 12.57 5.92
CA ALA A 161 -12.95 13.85 5.48
C ALA A 161 -11.94 14.98 5.68
N VAL A 162 -11.32 15.07 6.86
CA VAL A 162 -10.26 16.03 7.17
C VAL A 162 -9.07 15.84 6.22
N ALA A 163 -8.66 14.60 5.96
CA ALA A 163 -7.55 14.33 5.04
C ALA A 163 -7.84 14.81 3.61
N LEU A 164 -9.08 14.61 3.12
CA LEU A 164 -9.52 15.08 1.81
C LEU A 164 -9.62 16.61 1.75
N VAL A 165 -10.14 17.24 2.82
CA VAL A 165 -10.23 18.71 2.92
C VAL A 165 -8.83 19.32 2.92
N LEU A 166 -7.91 18.80 3.73
CA LEU A 166 -6.52 19.27 3.73
C LEU A 166 -5.86 19.10 2.35
N ALA A 167 -6.11 17.98 1.68
CA ALA A 167 -5.60 17.75 0.34
C ALA A 167 -6.19 18.71 -0.71
N ALA A 168 -7.44 19.12 -0.55
CA ALA A 168 -8.12 20.05 -1.43
C ALA A 168 -7.73 21.52 -1.18
N LEU A 169 -7.46 21.89 0.09
CA LEU A 169 -7.08 23.25 0.47
C LEU A 169 -5.59 23.54 0.22
N PHE A 170 -4.72 22.53 0.30
CA PHE A 170 -3.28 22.70 0.18
C PHE A 170 -2.63 21.81 -0.89
N PRO A 171 -3.17 21.72 -2.13
CA PRO A 171 -2.62 20.85 -3.16
C PRO A 171 -1.17 21.24 -3.54
N GLU A 172 -0.86 22.54 -3.56
CA GLU A 172 0.48 23.06 -3.91
C GLU A 172 1.54 22.76 -2.86
N ARG A 173 1.15 22.49 -1.61
CA ARG A 173 2.09 22.11 -0.53
C ARG A 173 2.34 20.61 -0.47
N LEU A 174 1.48 19.81 -1.10
CA LEU A 174 1.57 18.35 -1.08
C LEU A 174 2.30 17.85 -2.31
N MET A 175 3.37 17.08 -2.11
CA MET A 175 4.02 16.38 -3.22
C MET A 175 3.01 15.44 -3.88
N PHE A 176 2.80 15.56 -5.19
CA PHE A 176 1.76 14.89 -5.98
C PHE A 176 0.30 15.37 -5.78
N GLY A 177 0.09 16.41 -4.97
CA GLY A 177 -1.20 17.10 -4.80
C GLY A 177 -2.35 16.21 -4.34
N PHE A 178 -3.59 16.65 -4.63
CA PHE A 178 -4.81 15.95 -4.25
C PHE A 178 -4.89 14.52 -4.82
N PHE A 179 -4.54 14.34 -6.09
CA PHE A 179 -4.56 13.01 -6.73
C PHE A 179 -3.53 12.05 -6.11
N GLY A 180 -2.41 12.57 -5.62
CA GLY A 180 -1.43 11.78 -4.87
C GLY A 180 -2.00 11.19 -3.58
N VAL A 181 -2.84 11.94 -2.87
CA VAL A 181 -3.55 11.47 -1.67
C VAL A 181 -4.57 10.38 -2.01
N LEU A 182 -5.21 10.44 -3.18
CA LEU A 182 -6.20 9.45 -3.63
C LEU A 182 -5.58 8.16 -4.21
N LEU A 183 -4.36 8.23 -4.73
CA LEU A 183 -3.72 7.12 -5.43
C LEU A 183 -3.65 5.82 -4.60
N PRO A 184 -3.31 5.84 -3.29
CA PRO A 184 -3.37 4.63 -2.47
C PRO A 184 -4.76 3.98 -2.42
N LEU A 185 -5.84 4.77 -2.32
CA LEU A 185 -7.21 4.25 -2.36
C LEU A 185 -7.52 3.64 -3.73
N ALA A 186 -7.15 4.31 -4.81
CA ALA A 186 -7.30 3.79 -6.17
C ALA A 186 -6.60 2.42 -6.33
N MET A 187 -5.38 2.28 -5.81
CA MET A 187 -4.64 1.02 -5.78
C MET A 187 -5.36 -0.07 -4.99
N LEU A 188 -5.90 0.27 -3.82
CA LEU A 188 -6.65 -0.67 -2.98
C LEU A 188 -7.88 -1.22 -3.73
N LEU A 189 -8.63 -0.37 -4.43
CA LEU A 189 -9.85 -0.75 -5.14
C LEU A 189 -9.60 -1.76 -6.27
N VAL A 190 -8.42 -1.73 -6.88
CA VAL A 190 -8.07 -2.61 -8.01
C VAL A 190 -7.21 -3.81 -7.62
N LEU A 191 -6.75 -3.88 -6.36
CA LEU A 191 -5.78 -4.89 -5.90
C LEU A 191 -6.19 -6.33 -6.24
N ARG A 192 -7.48 -6.65 -6.07
CA ARG A 192 -8.09 -7.96 -6.37
C ARG A 192 -8.88 -8.00 -7.68
N ARG A 193 -8.82 -6.96 -8.50
CA ARG A 193 -9.56 -6.85 -9.77
C ARG A 193 -8.71 -7.32 -10.95
N PRO A 194 -9.33 -7.66 -12.10
CA PRO A 194 -8.60 -7.93 -13.34
C PRO A 194 -7.64 -6.80 -13.72
N TRP A 195 -6.59 -7.15 -14.49
CA TRP A 195 -5.48 -6.24 -14.79
C TRP A 195 -5.90 -4.95 -15.52
N TYR A 196 -6.96 -4.97 -16.33
CA TYR A 196 -7.43 -3.79 -17.08
C TYR A 196 -7.99 -2.68 -16.19
N PHE A 197 -8.43 -3.00 -14.96
CA PHE A 197 -8.82 -1.99 -13.98
C PHE A 197 -7.64 -1.14 -13.51
N ALA A 198 -6.39 -1.56 -13.75
CA ALA A 198 -5.18 -0.79 -13.42
C ALA A 198 -5.08 0.53 -14.21
N LEU A 199 -5.88 0.71 -15.27
CA LEU A 199 -5.98 2.00 -15.96
C LEU A 199 -6.46 3.12 -15.03
N LEU A 200 -7.39 2.83 -14.11
CA LEU A 200 -7.91 3.83 -13.17
C LEU A 200 -6.81 4.42 -12.27
N PRO A 201 -6.02 3.64 -11.51
CA PRO A 201 -4.88 4.20 -10.80
C PRO A 201 -3.79 4.73 -11.73
N GLY A 202 -3.70 4.27 -12.98
CA GLY A 202 -2.79 4.85 -13.99
C GLY A 202 -3.14 6.29 -14.32
N LEU A 203 -4.43 6.57 -14.54
CA LEU A 203 -4.94 7.93 -14.77
C LEU A 203 -4.77 8.81 -13.53
N VAL A 204 -5.04 8.28 -12.33
CA VAL A 204 -4.80 9.01 -11.06
C VAL A 204 -3.31 9.30 -10.88
N CYS A 205 -2.43 8.34 -11.21
CA CYS A 205 -0.99 8.52 -11.18
C CYS A 205 -0.55 9.63 -12.14
N LEU A 206 -1.05 9.63 -13.38
CA LEU A 206 -0.77 10.69 -14.34
C LEU A 206 -1.26 12.06 -13.83
N ALA A 207 -2.51 12.14 -13.34
CA ALA A 207 -3.09 13.35 -12.78
C ALA A 207 -2.27 13.91 -11.59
N SER A 208 -1.65 13.03 -10.80
CA SER A 208 -0.78 13.39 -9.68
C SER A 208 0.60 13.90 -10.10
N ASN A 209 1.02 13.72 -11.36
CA ASN A 209 2.34 14.05 -11.89
C ASN A 209 2.33 15.30 -12.78
N GLN A 210 1.80 16.43 -12.28
CA GLN A 210 1.73 17.71 -13.02
C GLN A 210 1.28 17.54 -14.48
N TRP A 211 0.17 16.84 -14.68
CA TRP A 211 -0.28 16.39 -16.00
C TRP A 211 -0.39 17.51 -17.04
N GLN A 212 -0.69 18.75 -16.63
CA GLN A 212 -0.73 19.91 -17.53
C GLN A 212 0.65 20.22 -18.12
N VAL A 213 1.70 20.17 -17.30
CA VAL A 213 3.08 20.40 -17.73
C VAL A 213 3.54 19.28 -18.64
N LEU A 214 3.32 18.01 -18.24
CA LEU A 214 3.65 16.86 -19.09
C LEU A 214 2.92 16.93 -20.44
N TYR A 215 1.62 17.24 -20.44
CA TYR A 215 0.84 17.36 -21.66
C TYR A 215 1.39 18.46 -22.58
N TYR A 216 1.69 19.63 -22.02
CA TYR A 216 2.29 20.73 -22.77
C TYR A 216 3.66 20.34 -23.35
N SER A 217 4.54 19.71 -22.56
CA SER A 217 5.84 19.23 -23.03
C SER A 217 5.73 18.14 -24.11
N VAL A 218 4.73 17.26 -24.02
CA VAL A 218 4.44 16.26 -25.06
C VAL A 218 4.00 16.95 -26.36
N ARG A 219 3.17 17.99 -26.28
CA ARG A 219 2.74 18.78 -27.45
C ARG A 219 3.89 19.49 -28.15
N LEU A 220 4.95 19.82 -27.40
CA LEU A 220 6.21 20.36 -27.93
C LEU A 220 7.16 19.28 -28.49
N GLY A 221 6.77 18.01 -28.49
CA GLY A 221 7.57 16.91 -29.04
C GLY A 221 8.64 16.35 -28.10
N ASN A 222 8.58 16.65 -26.79
CA ASN A 222 9.56 16.13 -25.84
C ASN A 222 9.35 14.62 -25.58
N HIS A 223 10.27 13.79 -26.10
CA HIS A 223 10.24 12.34 -25.94
C HIS A 223 10.31 11.85 -24.49
N VAL A 224 11.02 12.57 -23.61
CA VAL A 224 11.10 12.23 -22.18
C VAL A 224 9.74 12.44 -21.51
N ALA A 225 9.02 13.50 -21.86
CA ALA A 225 7.66 13.73 -21.37
C ALA A 225 6.69 12.65 -21.87
N MET A 226 6.80 12.22 -23.13
CA MET A 226 6.00 11.12 -23.68
C MET A 226 6.25 9.81 -22.91
N ALA A 227 7.51 9.48 -22.66
CA ALA A 227 7.90 8.31 -21.88
C ALA A 227 7.43 8.40 -20.43
N ALA A 228 7.47 9.59 -19.81
CA ALA A 228 6.97 9.81 -18.46
C ALA A 228 5.44 9.61 -18.37
N VAL A 229 4.67 10.09 -19.35
CA VAL A 229 3.21 9.86 -19.43
C VAL A 229 2.92 8.37 -19.55
N ALA A 230 3.59 7.67 -20.49
CA ALA A 230 3.44 6.23 -20.66
C ALA A 230 3.78 5.47 -19.37
N THR A 231 4.86 5.87 -18.70
CA THR A 231 5.29 5.26 -17.43
C THR A 231 4.27 5.47 -16.34
N CYS A 232 3.70 6.67 -16.18
CA CYS A 232 2.66 6.94 -15.19
C CYS A 232 1.42 6.05 -15.38
N LEU A 233 1.00 5.83 -16.63
CA LEU A 233 -0.15 4.99 -16.96
C LEU A 233 0.11 3.50 -16.69
N ILE A 234 1.33 3.03 -16.97
CA ILE A 234 1.72 1.62 -16.89
C ILE A 234 2.20 1.24 -15.47
N ALA A 235 2.71 2.18 -14.67
CA ALA A 235 3.30 1.90 -13.35
C ALA A 235 2.38 1.09 -12.42
N PRO A 236 1.08 1.41 -12.28
CA PRO A 236 0.17 0.64 -11.43
C PRO A 236 -0.05 -0.79 -11.94
N TRP A 237 -0.14 -0.96 -13.26
CA TRP A 237 -0.26 -2.27 -13.88
C TRP A 237 0.98 -3.12 -13.64
N LEU A 238 2.18 -2.56 -13.84
CA LEU A 238 3.45 -3.24 -13.55
C LEU A 238 3.56 -3.64 -12.08
N GLY A 239 3.19 -2.75 -11.16
CA GLY A 239 3.21 -3.03 -9.73
C GLY A 239 2.27 -4.18 -9.37
N LEU A 240 1.05 -4.20 -9.92
CA LEU A 240 0.09 -5.29 -9.72
C LEU A 240 0.58 -6.61 -10.33
N PHE A 241 1.20 -6.55 -11.51
CA PHE A 241 1.81 -7.70 -12.16
C PHE A 241 2.90 -8.31 -11.28
N LEU A 242 3.82 -7.48 -10.76
CA LEU A 242 4.87 -7.91 -9.83
C LEU A 242 4.30 -8.56 -8.57
N LEU A 243 3.31 -7.94 -7.93
CA LEU A 243 2.67 -8.51 -6.73
C LEU A 243 2.02 -9.87 -6.98
N ARG A 244 1.54 -10.14 -8.19
CA ARG A 244 0.84 -11.40 -8.53
C ARG A 244 1.78 -12.52 -8.96
N HIS A 245 2.94 -12.20 -9.54
CA HIS A 245 3.82 -13.19 -10.16
C HIS A 245 5.18 -13.36 -9.46
N ALA A 246 5.61 -12.41 -8.63
CA ALA A 246 6.93 -12.45 -7.99
C ALA A 246 6.92 -13.09 -6.58
N GLY A 247 5.96 -13.98 -6.28
CA GLY A 247 5.76 -14.56 -4.95
C GLY A 247 6.93 -15.39 -4.43
N ASP A 248 7.69 -16.02 -5.34
CA ASP A 248 8.82 -16.89 -5.00
C ASP A 248 10.12 -16.14 -4.71
N VAL A 249 10.17 -14.84 -5.01
CA VAL A 249 11.38 -14.03 -4.78
C VAL A 249 11.56 -13.76 -3.30
N LYS A 250 12.79 -13.80 -2.81
CA LYS A 250 13.12 -13.67 -1.38
C LYS A 250 14.04 -12.48 -1.10
N PRO A 251 13.64 -11.23 -1.42
CA PRO A 251 14.48 -10.07 -1.15
C PRO A 251 14.64 -9.82 0.36
N PRO A 252 15.66 -9.05 0.79
CA PRO A 252 15.83 -8.66 2.19
C PRO A 252 14.57 -7.94 2.71
N PRO A 253 14.07 -8.28 3.90
CA PRO A 253 12.80 -7.76 4.39
C PRO A 253 12.93 -6.27 4.75
N MET A 254 12.11 -5.45 4.08
CA MET A 254 12.06 -4.01 4.31
C MET A 254 11.17 -3.71 5.51
N ARG A 255 11.80 -3.71 6.70
CA ARG A 255 11.18 -3.54 8.03
C ARG A 255 11.28 -2.08 8.50
N ARG A 256 11.44 -1.84 9.80
CA ARG A 256 11.45 -0.48 10.40
C ARG A 256 12.67 0.35 10.02
N TRP A 257 13.81 -0.28 9.76
CA TRP A 257 15.03 0.42 9.32
C TRP A 257 14.83 1.11 7.96
N ALA A 258 13.86 0.66 7.16
CA ALA A 258 13.53 1.25 5.87
C ALA A 258 13.05 2.71 5.97
N TYR A 259 12.44 3.10 7.09
CA TYR A 259 12.06 4.50 7.28
C TYR A 259 13.28 5.42 7.41
N ALA A 260 14.38 4.93 7.99
CA ALA A 260 15.62 5.69 8.11
C ALA A 260 16.34 5.87 6.76
N LEU A 261 16.08 4.98 5.78
CA LEU A 261 16.59 5.16 4.41
C LEU A 261 16.05 6.44 3.75
N TYR A 262 14.86 6.91 4.17
CA TYR A 262 14.26 8.10 3.58
C TYR A 262 15.04 9.39 3.90
N PRO A 263 15.33 9.80 5.15
CA PRO A 263 16.24 10.92 5.37
C PRO A 263 17.68 10.62 4.91
N ALA A 264 18.14 9.36 5.03
CA ALA A 264 19.52 9.01 4.71
C ALA A 264 19.85 9.11 3.21
N HIS A 265 18.94 8.78 2.28
CA HIS A 265 19.25 8.88 0.85
C HIS A 265 19.45 10.33 0.41
N PHE A 266 18.70 11.29 0.95
CA PHE A 266 18.94 12.72 0.68
C PHE A 266 20.32 13.16 1.15
N LEU A 267 20.74 12.77 2.36
CA LEU A 267 22.06 13.09 2.88
C LEU A 267 23.18 12.43 2.06
N ALA A 268 23.00 11.16 1.67
CA ALA A 268 23.97 10.44 0.84
C ALA A 268 24.11 11.08 -0.55
N LEU A 269 23.00 11.45 -1.19
CA LEU A 269 23.02 12.12 -2.48
C LEU A 269 23.56 13.55 -2.39
N LEU A 270 23.32 14.25 -1.27
CA LEU A 270 23.90 15.57 -1.02
C LEU A 270 25.43 15.47 -0.85
N ALA A 271 25.92 14.50 -0.08
CA ALA A 271 27.35 14.24 0.06
C ALA A 271 27.97 13.89 -1.30
N LEU A 272 27.32 13.03 -2.09
CA LEU A 272 27.77 12.69 -3.42
C LEU A 272 27.83 13.92 -4.34
N ARG A 273 26.81 14.79 -4.29
CA ARG A 273 26.78 16.06 -5.03
C ARG A 273 27.94 16.96 -4.64
N GLN A 274 28.29 17.03 -3.35
CA GLN A 274 29.43 17.83 -2.87
C GLN A 274 30.78 17.26 -3.28
N VAL A 275 30.91 15.94 -3.40
CA VAL A 275 32.15 15.28 -3.86
C VAL A 275 32.36 15.44 -5.37
N LEU A 276 31.26 15.55 -6.13
CA LEU A 276 31.28 15.69 -7.60
C LEU A 276 31.28 17.15 -8.08
N ALA A 277 31.01 18.12 -7.20
CA ALA A 277 31.05 19.56 -7.49
C ALA A 277 32.48 20.11 -7.35
#